data_AF-A0A6H1K5B5-F1
#
_entry.id   AF-A0A6H1K5B5-F1
#
_cell.length_a   1.000
_cell.length_b   1.000
_cell.length_c   1.000
_cell.angle_alpha   90.00
_cell.angle_beta   90.00
_cell.angle_gamma   90.00
#
_symmetry.space_group_name_H-M   'P 1'
#
loop_
_entity.id
_entity.type
_entity.pdbx_description
1 polymer ?
#
loop_
_entity_poly.entity_id
_entity_poly.type
_entity_poly.pdbx_seq_one_letter_code
_entity_poly.pdbx_strand_id
1 'polypeptide(L)'
;MSVPLSARPQVLSQLRELGAETIAHPGGTLLAHLRRVQQQLAAWGARPAVQLAGLCHAFYGTDGFPTSLLPLDRRAELAAVIGAEAEALVYFYAACDRRSSYATLADPDAAYRDRFTGRTFTPDLGLRRDFAELSAANELDIARFAPAFREASGADLLTLFTRLRPLLSRSAWTDCHTELTTAPLPGGAAPRPWTVAVLGPGGVGGLLAALLSRAGHRVICVAGDATTRVLRQDGIRVRSGQFGDFTATVEADTELREPVDLCLIAVKHTALESALERIPPGVPGEGVVVPLLNGIEHPAVLRERYGAERVAPGIIRVESTRTAPGTIEHGSPFTEIELSGAHERLAPLAALLEDAGVRTRVVEDETAALWAKLAFLAPFALLTTRYGRTIGEVRTERREELVALVEEAAAVSSACGAPTDATKALALYDAFPAGSKSSMQRDAEAGRPLELDAIGGALLRAAERHGVPVPVAVRLMTELSAG
;
A
#
# COMPACT_ATOMS: atom_id res chain seq x y z
N MET A 1 36.45 9.04 6.02
CA MET A 1 35.75 10.34 6.04
C MET A 1 34.59 10.25 5.07
N SER A 2 33.37 10.25 5.59
CA SER A 2 32.12 10.11 4.84
C SER A 2 31.89 11.33 3.95
N VAL A 3 31.85 11.13 2.64
CA VAL A 3 31.41 12.14 1.67
C VAL A 3 29.88 12.25 1.77
N PRO A 4 29.30 13.43 2.03
CA PRO A 4 27.85 13.61 2.03
C PRO A 4 27.29 13.49 0.61
N LEU A 5 25.96 13.39 0.47
CA LEU A 5 25.21 13.44 -0.81
C LEU A 5 25.43 14.73 -1.66
N SER A 6 26.40 15.58 -1.31
CA SER A 6 26.79 16.82 -1.99
C SER A 6 27.42 16.60 -3.38
N ALA A 7 27.85 15.38 -3.72
CA ALA A 7 28.48 15.07 -5.00
C ALA A 7 27.49 14.91 -6.17
N ARG A 8 26.20 14.65 -5.88
CA ARG A 8 25.20 14.30 -6.91
C ARG A 8 25.08 15.31 -8.05
N PRO A 9 25.02 16.65 -7.80
CA PRO A 9 24.96 17.62 -8.89
C PRO A 9 26.19 17.58 -9.80
N GLN A 10 27.38 17.37 -9.25
CA GLN A 10 28.64 17.30 -9.99
C GLN A 10 28.68 16.05 -10.88
N VAL A 11 28.30 14.89 -10.34
CA VAL A 11 28.18 13.64 -11.12
C VAL A 11 27.19 13.80 -12.27
N LEU A 12 26.04 14.42 -12.03
CA LEU A 12 25.04 14.65 -13.08
C LEU A 12 25.54 15.60 -14.17
N SER A 13 26.36 16.60 -13.84
CA SER A 13 27.03 17.45 -14.85
C SER A 13 27.99 16.61 -15.69
N GLN A 14 28.86 15.87 -15.02
CA GLN A 14 29.88 15.05 -15.66
C GLN A 14 29.26 13.98 -16.57
N LEU A 15 28.18 13.32 -16.15
CA LEU A 15 27.46 12.36 -16.99
C LEU A 15 26.89 12.99 -18.27
N ARG A 16 26.40 14.24 -18.21
CA ARG A 16 25.94 14.96 -19.41
C ARG A 16 27.10 15.33 -20.33
N GLU A 17 28.19 15.83 -19.76
CA GLU A 17 29.42 16.15 -20.50
C GLU A 17 30.00 14.91 -21.21
N LEU A 18 29.89 13.74 -20.58
CA LEU A 18 30.30 12.45 -21.15
C LEU A 18 29.24 11.84 -22.11
N GLY A 19 28.16 12.55 -22.40
CA GLY A 19 27.15 12.15 -23.39
C GLY A 19 26.15 11.08 -22.91
N ALA A 20 26.06 10.78 -21.61
CA ALA A 20 25.15 9.75 -21.12
C ALA A 20 23.66 10.06 -21.41
N GLU A 21 23.32 11.33 -21.67
CA GLU A 21 21.96 11.73 -22.06
C GLU A 21 21.61 11.45 -23.51
N THR A 22 22.57 11.09 -24.36
CA THR A 22 22.34 10.76 -25.78
C THR A 22 22.49 9.26 -26.07
N ILE A 23 23.09 8.50 -25.15
CA ILE A 23 23.23 7.05 -25.29
C ILE A 23 21.89 6.38 -25.01
N ALA A 24 21.34 5.70 -26.03
CA ALA A 24 20.11 4.93 -25.90
C ALA A 24 20.28 3.77 -24.91
N HIS A 25 19.29 3.59 -24.03
CA HIS A 25 19.26 2.55 -23.02
C HIS A 25 17.80 2.17 -22.71
N PRO A 26 17.49 0.94 -22.25
CA PRO A 26 16.18 0.60 -21.70
C PRO A 26 15.56 1.72 -20.85
N GLY A 27 14.33 2.13 -21.22
CA GLY A 27 13.61 3.21 -20.55
C GLY A 27 14.10 4.63 -20.88
N GLY A 28 14.77 4.84 -22.02
CA GLY A 28 15.15 6.14 -22.54
C GLY A 28 16.65 6.26 -22.81
N THR A 29 17.36 6.94 -21.92
CA THR A 29 18.80 7.23 -22.07
C THR A 29 19.59 6.59 -20.93
N LEU A 30 20.91 6.41 -21.12
CA LEU A 30 21.79 5.89 -20.07
C LEU A 30 21.72 6.77 -18.82
N LEU A 31 21.68 8.10 -18.96
CA LEU A 31 21.49 9.01 -17.83
C LEU A 31 20.16 8.77 -17.10
N ALA A 32 19.06 8.53 -17.84
CA ALA A 32 17.77 8.24 -17.23
C ALA A 32 17.80 6.94 -16.43
N HIS A 33 18.39 5.89 -17.01
CA HIS A 33 18.62 4.60 -16.34
C HIS A 33 19.45 4.73 -15.06
N LEU A 34 20.62 5.38 -15.13
CA LEU A 34 21.51 5.57 -13.97
C LEU A 34 20.81 6.34 -12.83
N ARG A 35 19.95 7.31 -13.15
CA ARG A 35 19.15 8.02 -12.16
C ARG A 35 18.11 7.13 -11.50
N ARG A 36 17.42 6.28 -12.26
CA ARG A 36 16.43 5.34 -11.72
C ARG A 36 17.08 4.29 -10.83
N VAL A 37 18.23 3.73 -11.23
CA VAL A 37 19.00 2.79 -10.40
C VAL A 37 19.41 3.44 -9.07
N GLN A 38 19.94 4.68 -9.10
CA GLN A 38 20.28 5.41 -7.89
C GLN A 38 19.07 5.68 -6.99
N GLN A 39 17.92 6.04 -7.58
CA GLN A 39 16.67 6.26 -6.85
C GLN A 39 16.15 4.97 -6.21
N GLN A 40 16.23 3.85 -6.92
CA GLN A 40 15.84 2.53 -6.44
C GLN A 40 16.69 2.12 -5.22
N LEU A 41 18.01 2.26 -5.31
CA LEU A 41 18.92 1.99 -4.19
C LEU A 41 18.64 2.89 -2.98
N ALA A 42 18.28 4.16 -3.23
CA ALA A 42 17.85 5.05 -2.16
C ALA A 42 16.54 4.62 -1.50
N ALA A 43 15.56 4.15 -2.29
CA ALA A 43 14.28 3.63 -1.81
C ALA A 43 14.46 2.36 -0.96
N TRP A 44 15.44 1.52 -1.30
CA TRP A 44 15.82 0.34 -0.50
C TRP A 44 16.59 0.69 0.78
N GLY A 45 16.97 1.94 0.99
CA GLY A 45 17.75 2.38 2.13
C GLY A 45 19.23 2.01 2.03
N ALA A 46 19.76 1.80 0.80
CA ALA A 46 21.18 1.52 0.60
C ALA A 46 22.04 2.69 1.09
N ARG A 47 23.23 2.40 1.61
CA ARG A 47 24.15 3.44 2.13
C ARG A 47 24.60 4.41 1.02
N PRO A 48 24.98 5.66 1.35
CA PRO A 48 25.27 6.69 0.35
C PRO A 48 26.29 6.30 -0.72
N ALA A 49 27.34 5.53 -0.35
CA ALA A 49 28.34 5.05 -1.30
C ALA A 49 27.73 4.14 -2.39
N VAL A 50 26.78 3.27 -2.03
CA VAL A 50 26.09 2.37 -2.97
C VAL A 50 25.15 3.15 -3.88
N GLN A 51 24.45 4.15 -3.34
CA GLN A 51 23.60 5.03 -4.15
C GLN A 51 24.42 5.80 -5.20
N LEU A 52 25.56 6.37 -4.79
CA LEU A 52 26.48 7.06 -5.71
C LEU A 52 27.09 6.10 -6.72
N ALA A 53 27.48 4.89 -6.30
CA ALA A 53 27.93 3.86 -7.22
C ALA A 53 26.84 3.49 -8.23
N GLY A 54 25.57 3.40 -7.81
CA GLY A 54 24.43 3.18 -8.71
C GLY A 54 24.27 4.24 -9.79
N LEU A 55 24.54 5.51 -9.47
CA LEU A 55 24.52 6.59 -10.46
C LEU A 55 25.70 6.52 -11.44
N CYS A 56 26.78 5.82 -11.06
CA CYS A 56 28.04 5.78 -11.80
C CYS A 56 28.44 4.39 -12.32
N HIS A 57 27.61 3.37 -12.12
CA HIS A 57 28.04 1.97 -12.27
C HIS A 57 28.45 1.58 -13.70
N ALA A 58 28.02 2.36 -14.70
CA ALA A 58 28.36 2.17 -16.10
C ALA A 58 29.60 2.96 -16.58
N PHE A 59 30.27 3.73 -15.70
CA PHE A 59 31.39 4.62 -16.11
C PHE A 59 32.49 3.88 -16.87
N TYR A 60 32.85 2.67 -16.44
CA TYR A 60 33.93 1.87 -17.03
C TYR A 60 33.42 0.82 -18.02
N GLY A 61 32.13 0.84 -18.35
CA GLY A 61 31.43 -0.26 -19.03
C GLY A 61 31.32 -1.51 -18.14
N THR A 62 30.38 -2.39 -18.48
CA THR A 62 30.08 -3.61 -17.73
C THR A 62 30.21 -4.83 -18.63
N ASP A 63 30.25 -6.01 -18.01
CA ASP A 63 30.05 -7.27 -18.71
C ASP A 63 28.56 -7.43 -19.03
N GLY A 64 28.17 -6.97 -20.22
CA GLY A 64 26.78 -6.83 -20.67
C GLY A 64 26.47 -5.49 -21.34
N PHE A 65 27.24 -4.44 -21.02
CA PHE A 65 27.16 -3.13 -21.65
C PHE A 65 28.58 -2.54 -21.80
N PRO A 66 29.29 -2.80 -22.91
CA PRO A 66 30.72 -2.49 -23.04
C PRO A 66 31.02 -0.99 -23.21
N THR A 67 30.00 -0.15 -23.43
CA THR A 67 30.17 1.29 -23.61
C THR A 67 30.72 1.90 -22.33
N SER A 68 31.93 2.46 -22.42
CA SER A 68 32.63 3.14 -21.34
C SER A 68 32.51 4.65 -21.51
N LEU A 69 32.14 5.34 -20.43
CA LEU A 69 32.09 6.80 -20.36
C LEU A 69 33.42 7.40 -19.95
N LEU A 70 34.24 6.65 -19.20
CA LEU A 70 35.52 7.09 -18.67
C LEU A 70 36.52 5.93 -18.74
N PRO A 71 37.73 6.12 -19.30
CA PRO A 71 38.73 5.06 -19.35
C PRO A 71 39.30 4.76 -17.95
N LEU A 72 39.81 3.54 -17.77
CA LEU A 72 40.26 3.01 -16.47
C LEU A 72 41.49 3.72 -15.88
N ASP A 73 42.29 4.40 -16.71
CA ASP A 73 43.42 5.23 -16.26
C ASP A 73 42.96 6.54 -15.60
N ARG A 74 41.70 6.94 -15.81
CA ARG A 74 41.09 8.16 -15.23
C ARG A 74 40.22 7.89 -14.00
N ARG A 75 40.36 6.72 -13.37
CA ARG A 75 39.63 6.35 -12.14
C ARG A 75 39.76 7.36 -11.00
N ALA A 76 40.95 7.94 -10.83
CA ALA A 76 41.21 8.94 -9.80
C ALA A 76 40.32 10.19 -9.94
N GLU A 77 39.90 10.53 -11.15
CA GLU A 77 39.00 11.67 -11.39
C GLU A 77 37.59 11.38 -10.87
N LEU A 78 37.08 10.17 -11.10
CA LEU A 78 35.78 9.76 -10.56
C LEU A 78 35.84 9.68 -9.03
N ALA A 79 36.92 9.10 -8.47
CA ALA A 79 37.12 9.00 -7.03
C ALA A 79 37.16 10.37 -6.33
N ALA A 80 37.69 11.40 -6.99
CA ALA A 80 37.70 12.76 -6.47
C ALA A 80 36.28 13.36 -6.35
N VAL A 81 35.33 12.91 -7.17
CA VAL A 81 33.94 13.39 -7.17
C VAL A 81 33.06 12.58 -6.22
N ILE A 82 33.06 11.24 -6.34
CA ILE A 82 32.14 10.38 -5.58
C ILE A 82 32.74 9.78 -4.30
N GLY A 83 34.02 10.04 -4.06
CA GLY A 83 34.79 9.43 -2.98
C GLY A 83 35.36 8.06 -3.37
N ALA A 84 36.50 7.72 -2.77
CA ALA A 84 37.24 6.49 -3.06
C ALA A 84 36.43 5.21 -2.82
N GLU A 85 35.55 5.21 -1.82
CA GLU A 85 34.71 4.04 -1.51
C GLU A 85 33.65 3.76 -2.58
N ALA A 86 32.93 4.78 -3.04
CA ALA A 86 31.93 4.62 -4.08
C ALA A 86 32.59 4.28 -5.42
N GLU A 87 33.72 4.90 -5.74
CA GLU A 87 34.49 4.58 -6.95
C GLU A 87 35.02 3.15 -6.92
N ALA A 88 35.54 2.66 -5.79
CA ALA A 88 35.97 1.28 -5.66
C ALA A 88 34.84 0.29 -5.94
N LEU A 89 33.61 0.60 -5.51
CA LEU A 89 32.43 -0.20 -5.84
C LEU A 89 32.02 -0.10 -7.32
N VAL A 90 32.12 1.07 -7.96
CA VAL A 90 31.90 1.23 -9.41
C VAL A 90 32.90 0.36 -10.20
N TYR A 91 34.18 0.42 -9.83
CA TYR A 91 35.19 -0.44 -10.44
C TYR A 91 34.90 -1.91 -10.19
N PHE A 92 34.61 -2.30 -8.93
CA PHE A 92 34.28 -3.68 -8.59
C PHE A 92 33.03 -4.16 -9.36
N TYR A 93 32.03 -3.31 -9.56
CA TYR A 93 30.89 -3.67 -10.40
C TYR A 93 31.30 -3.90 -11.87
N ALA A 94 32.04 -2.94 -12.43
CA ALA A 94 32.48 -2.96 -13.83
C ALA A 94 33.48 -4.07 -14.15
N ALA A 95 34.33 -4.44 -13.19
CA ALA A 95 35.38 -5.45 -13.33
C ALA A 95 34.85 -6.89 -13.24
N CYS A 96 33.57 -7.08 -12.89
CA CYS A 96 33.05 -8.41 -12.66
C CYS A 96 32.91 -9.18 -13.97
N ASP A 97 33.62 -10.30 -14.09
CA ASP A 97 33.26 -11.35 -15.02
C ASP A 97 32.00 -12.03 -14.50
N ARG A 98 30.84 -11.68 -15.09
CA ARG A 98 29.55 -12.19 -14.62
C ARG A 98 29.45 -13.68 -14.88
N ARG A 99 29.99 -14.18 -16.00
CA ARG A 99 29.92 -15.62 -16.31
C ARG A 99 30.59 -16.47 -15.23
N SER A 100 31.73 -16.03 -14.71
CA SER A 100 32.46 -16.79 -13.67
C SER A 100 32.00 -16.48 -12.25
N SER A 101 31.57 -15.25 -11.97
CA SER A 101 31.50 -14.76 -10.58
C SER A 101 30.08 -14.53 -10.05
N TYR A 102 29.09 -14.28 -10.91
CA TYR A 102 27.73 -13.89 -10.46
C TYR A 102 27.01 -15.02 -9.72
N ALA A 103 27.09 -16.25 -10.25
CA ALA A 103 26.31 -17.39 -9.76
C ALA A 103 26.76 -17.91 -8.38
N THR A 104 28.01 -17.63 -8.00
CA THR A 104 28.65 -18.13 -6.77
C THR A 104 28.87 -17.03 -5.74
N LEU A 105 28.45 -15.78 -6.00
CA LEU A 105 28.75 -14.65 -5.13
C LEU A 105 28.18 -14.79 -3.71
N ALA A 106 27.13 -15.59 -3.52
CA ALA A 106 26.59 -15.90 -2.20
C ALA A 106 27.57 -16.71 -1.33
N ASP A 107 28.42 -17.53 -1.97
CA ASP A 107 29.36 -18.40 -1.27
C ASP A 107 30.53 -17.58 -0.69
N PRO A 108 30.81 -17.68 0.62
CA PRO A 108 31.86 -16.89 1.27
C PRO A 108 33.26 -17.07 0.69
N ASP A 109 33.55 -18.25 0.13
CA ASP A 109 34.86 -18.62 -0.40
C ASP A 109 34.94 -18.50 -1.93
N ALA A 110 33.88 -18.04 -2.59
CA ALA A 110 33.86 -17.95 -4.04
C ALA A 110 34.90 -16.98 -4.57
N ALA A 111 35.59 -17.45 -5.61
CA ALA A 111 36.48 -16.66 -6.43
C ALA A 111 35.70 -15.61 -7.23
N TYR A 112 36.05 -14.34 -7.03
CA TYR A 112 35.67 -13.25 -7.90
C TYR A 112 36.77 -13.00 -8.93
N ARG A 113 36.42 -12.98 -10.21
CA ARG A 113 37.35 -12.73 -11.31
C ARG A 113 37.22 -11.30 -11.84
N ASP A 114 38.31 -10.56 -11.75
CA ASP A 114 38.46 -9.23 -12.35
C ASP A 114 38.77 -9.39 -13.85
N ARG A 115 37.83 -9.00 -14.71
CA ARG A 115 37.95 -9.12 -16.17
C ARG A 115 38.94 -8.14 -16.80
N PHE A 116 39.30 -7.07 -16.11
CA PHE A 116 40.27 -6.08 -16.60
C PHE A 116 41.71 -6.52 -16.35
N THR A 117 41.96 -7.18 -15.22
CA THR A 117 43.31 -7.60 -14.82
C THR A 117 43.56 -9.10 -14.93
N GLY A 118 42.50 -9.90 -15.05
CA GLY A 118 42.55 -11.36 -15.00
C GLY A 118 42.77 -11.95 -13.59
N ARG A 119 42.91 -11.10 -12.57
CA ARG A 119 43.16 -11.53 -11.18
C ARG A 119 41.90 -12.13 -10.58
N THR A 120 42.10 -13.08 -9.66
CA THR A 120 41.04 -13.71 -8.89
C THR A 120 41.28 -13.50 -7.41
N PHE A 121 40.24 -13.16 -6.65
CA PHE A 121 40.29 -12.97 -5.20
C PHE A 121 38.93 -13.22 -4.56
N THR A 122 38.88 -13.34 -3.23
CA THR A 122 37.63 -13.53 -2.48
C THR A 122 37.20 -12.20 -1.84
N PRO A 123 36.08 -11.59 -2.27
CA PRO A 123 35.61 -10.32 -1.72
C PRO A 123 34.96 -10.51 -0.35
N ASP A 124 35.14 -9.52 0.54
CA ASP A 124 34.50 -9.54 1.85
C ASP A 124 32.97 -9.44 1.77
N LEU A 125 32.30 -9.76 2.88
CA LEU A 125 30.84 -9.78 2.94
C LEU A 125 30.19 -8.42 2.66
N GLY A 126 30.81 -7.32 3.09
CA GLY A 126 30.28 -5.98 2.88
C GLY A 126 30.27 -5.62 1.40
N LEU A 127 31.39 -5.86 0.71
CA LEU A 127 31.52 -5.60 -0.72
C LEU A 127 30.57 -6.49 -1.54
N ARG A 128 30.39 -7.76 -1.15
CA ARG A 128 29.43 -8.67 -1.80
C ARG A 128 27.98 -8.22 -1.64
N ARG A 129 27.60 -7.68 -0.46
CA ARG A 129 26.26 -7.11 -0.23
C ARG A 129 26.02 -5.88 -1.09
N ASP A 130 26.97 -4.93 -1.08
CA ASP A 130 26.88 -3.71 -1.88
C ASP A 130 26.78 -4.03 -3.39
N PHE A 131 27.55 -5.02 -3.86
CA PHE A 131 27.47 -5.49 -5.24
C PHE A 131 26.12 -6.16 -5.56
N ALA A 132 25.58 -7.00 -4.65
CA ALA A 132 24.31 -7.68 -4.84
C ALA A 132 23.14 -6.68 -4.92
N GLU A 133 23.13 -5.68 -4.04
CA GLU A 133 22.17 -4.56 -4.06
C GLU A 133 22.21 -3.79 -5.39
N LEU A 134 23.41 -3.38 -5.82
CA LEU A 134 23.59 -2.67 -7.08
C LEU A 134 23.19 -3.53 -8.29
N SER A 135 23.53 -4.82 -8.27
CA SER A 135 23.15 -5.77 -9.31
C SER A 135 21.63 -5.91 -9.41
N ALA A 136 20.96 -6.10 -8.27
CA ALA A 136 19.51 -6.17 -8.20
C ALA A 136 18.85 -4.89 -8.78
N ALA A 137 19.30 -3.70 -8.36
CA ALA A 137 18.75 -2.45 -8.85
C ALA A 137 18.94 -2.26 -10.36
N ASN A 138 20.12 -2.61 -10.88
CA ASN A 138 20.42 -2.53 -12.31
C ASN A 138 19.53 -3.45 -13.15
N GLU A 139 19.52 -4.74 -12.83
CA GLU A 139 18.80 -5.74 -13.63
C GLU A 139 17.28 -5.52 -13.55
N LEU A 140 16.78 -5.08 -12.40
CA LEU A 140 15.36 -4.78 -12.21
C LEU A 140 14.90 -3.58 -13.04
N ASP A 141 15.72 -2.52 -13.10
CA ASP A 141 15.42 -1.38 -13.98
C ASP A 141 15.35 -1.81 -15.45
N ILE A 142 16.31 -2.62 -15.91
CA ILE A 142 16.29 -3.13 -17.29
C ILE A 142 15.04 -4.00 -17.51
N ALA A 143 14.73 -4.91 -16.60
CA ALA A 143 13.56 -5.79 -16.71
C ALA A 143 12.23 -5.02 -16.76
N ARG A 144 12.12 -3.88 -16.06
CA ARG A 144 10.93 -3.01 -16.08
C ARG A 144 10.73 -2.30 -17.42
N PHE A 145 11.82 -1.92 -18.09
CA PHE A 145 11.76 -1.08 -19.28
C PHE A 145 12.15 -1.78 -20.60
N ALA A 146 12.50 -3.05 -20.55
CA ALA A 146 12.75 -3.89 -21.73
C ALA A 146 12.00 -5.24 -21.60
N PRO A 147 10.72 -5.30 -22.03
CA PRO A 147 9.89 -6.49 -21.91
C PRO A 147 10.52 -7.74 -22.53
N ALA A 148 11.14 -7.61 -23.71
CA ALA A 148 11.83 -8.72 -24.37
C ALA A 148 13.03 -9.24 -23.56
N PHE A 149 13.73 -8.35 -22.84
CA PHE A 149 14.81 -8.77 -21.93
C PHE A 149 14.25 -9.50 -20.71
N ARG A 150 13.16 -9.01 -20.11
CA ARG A 150 12.51 -9.68 -18.98
C ARG A 150 11.95 -11.04 -19.38
N GLU A 151 11.36 -11.17 -20.56
CA GLU A 151 10.87 -12.44 -21.07
C GLU A 151 12.03 -13.44 -21.27
N ALA A 152 13.15 -13.00 -21.84
CA ALA A 152 14.31 -13.86 -22.09
C ALA A 152 15.09 -14.22 -20.81
N SER A 153 15.24 -13.28 -19.88
CA SER A 153 16.19 -13.37 -18.76
C SER A 153 15.52 -13.41 -17.39
N GLY A 154 14.21 -13.18 -17.28
CA GLY A 154 13.52 -12.97 -16.00
C GLY A 154 13.57 -14.18 -15.07
N ALA A 155 13.41 -15.39 -15.60
CA ALA A 155 13.53 -16.63 -14.84
C ALA A 155 14.96 -16.87 -14.31
N ASP A 156 15.96 -16.55 -15.12
CA ASP A 156 17.38 -16.65 -14.73
C ASP A 156 17.74 -15.60 -13.68
N LEU A 157 17.22 -14.37 -13.82
CA LEU A 157 17.36 -13.31 -12.83
C LEU A 157 16.69 -13.69 -11.51
N LEU A 158 15.49 -14.26 -11.53
CA LEU A 158 14.81 -14.71 -10.32
C LEU A 158 15.62 -15.82 -9.63
N THR A 159 16.13 -16.78 -10.41
CA THR A 159 16.99 -17.84 -9.91
C THR A 159 18.25 -17.27 -9.27
N LEU A 160 18.90 -16.31 -9.93
CA LEU A 160 20.08 -15.62 -9.43
C LEU A 160 19.78 -14.90 -8.11
N PHE A 161 18.77 -14.03 -8.06
CA PHE A 161 18.47 -13.25 -6.86
C PHE A 161 17.94 -14.09 -5.70
N THR A 162 17.34 -15.24 -6.00
CA THR A 162 17.03 -16.26 -4.98
C THR A 162 18.30 -16.80 -4.33
N ARG A 163 19.35 -17.08 -5.11
CA ARG A 163 20.66 -17.49 -4.55
C ARG A 163 21.34 -16.35 -3.79
N LEU A 164 21.25 -15.12 -4.30
CA LEU A 164 21.83 -13.94 -3.66
C LEU A 164 21.02 -13.43 -2.47
N ARG A 165 19.88 -14.07 -2.13
CA ARG A 165 19.00 -13.64 -1.04
C ARG A 165 19.71 -13.32 0.29
N PRO A 166 20.71 -14.10 0.76
CA PRO A 166 21.41 -13.79 2.00
C PRO A 166 22.22 -12.47 1.97
N LEU A 167 22.51 -11.95 0.77
CA LEU A 167 23.24 -10.71 0.56
C LEU A 167 22.32 -9.50 0.33
N LEU A 168 21.05 -9.73 -0.02
CA LEU A 168 20.07 -8.67 -0.31
C LEU A 168 19.33 -8.20 0.95
N SER A 169 19.08 -6.91 1.04
CA SER A 169 18.13 -6.33 1.98
C SER A 169 16.73 -6.91 1.76
N ARG A 170 15.85 -6.70 2.76
CA ARG A 170 14.45 -7.12 2.64
C ARG A 170 13.75 -6.38 1.48
N SER A 171 14.00 -5.09 1.33
CA SER A 171 13.40 -4.26 0.28
C SER A 171 13.84 -4.72 -1.10
N ALA A 172 15.16 -4.89 -1.32
CA ALA A 172 15.69 -5.34 -2.61
C ALA A 172 15.14 -6.70 -3.03
N TRP A 173 15.07 -7.66 -2.11
CA TRP A 173 14.49 -8.97 -2.41
C TRP A 173 13.01 -8.91 -2.74
N THR A 174 12.24 -8.14 -1.96
CA THR A 174 10.78 -8.04 -2.17
C THR A 174 10.51 -7.51 -3.58
N ASP A 175 11.21 -6.47 -3.99
CA ASP A 175 11.08 -5.89 -5.32
C ASP A 175 11.52 -6.86 -6.43
N CYS A 176 12.67 -7.54 -6.26
CA CYS A 176 13.12 -8.53 -7.24
C CYS A 176 12.10 -9.67 -7.39
N HIS A 177 11.59 -10.18 -6.27
CA HIS A 177 10.63 -11.27 -6.28
C HIS A 177 9.32 -10.84 -6.94
N THR A 178 8.74 -9.70 -6.53
CA THR A 178 7.49 -9.19 -7.09
C THR A 178 7.59 -8.96 -8.60
N GLU A 179 8.63 -8.25 -9.04
CA GLU A 179 8.79 -7.91 -10.45
C GLU A 179 9.08 -9.13 -11.33
N LEU A 180 9.84 -10.11 -10.85
CA LEU A 180 10.23 -11.25 -11.67
C LEU A 180 9.25 -12.43 -11.61
N THR A 181 8.30 -12.42 -10.66
CA THR A 181 7.25 -13.46 -10.54
C THR A 181 5.88 -13.05 -11.08
N THR A 182 5.63 -11.75 -11.24
CA THR A 182 4.38 -11.27 -11.84
C THR A 182 4.41 -11.52 -13.36
N ALA A 183 3.37 -12.14 -13.93
CA ALA A 183 3.29 -12.34 -15.38
C ALA A 183 3.18 -10.98 -16.13
N PRO A 184 3.86 -10.78 -17.27
CA PRO A 184 3.63 -9.59 -18.08
C PRO A 184 2.19 -9.60 -18.62
N LEU A 185 1.44 -8.51 -18.41
CA LEU A 185 0.21 -8.30 -19.17
C LEU A 185 0.57 -8.18 -20.66
N PRO A 186 -0.16 -8.83 -21.60
CA PRO A 186 0.15 -8.72 -23.01
C PRO A 186 -0.12 -7.29 -23.50
N GLY A 187 0.90 -6.62 -24.03
CA GLY A 187 0.79 -5.33 -24.71
C GLY A 187 1.49 -4.18 -23.98
N GLY A 188 2.60 -3.71 -24.55
CA GLY A 188 3.40 -2.59 -24.09
C GLY A 188 2.68 -1.24 -24.18
N ALA A 189 1.86 -0.95 -23.19
CA ALA A 189 1.63 0.38 -22.65
C ALA A 189 1.88 0.27 -21.15
N ALA A 190 2.49 1.30 -20.53
CA ALA A 190 2.40 1.42 -19.07
C ALA A 190 0.92 1.27 -18.68
N PRO A 191 0.57 0.47 -17.65
CA PRO A 191 -0.83 0.26 -17.30
C PRO A 191 -1.48 1.64 -17.18
N ARG A 192 -2.54 1.87 -17.95
CA ARG A 192 -3.23 3.16 -17.92
C ARG A 192 -3.61 3.45 -16.47
N PRO A 193 -3.40 4.67 -15.97
CA PRO A 193 -3.88 5.05 -14.65
C PRO A 193 -5.35 4.66 -14.51
N TRP A 194 -5.69 3.94 -13.44
CA TRP A 194 -7.09 3.72 -13.09
C TRP A 194 -7.78 5.06 -12.91
N THR A 195 -9.02 5.16 -13.38
CA THR A 195 -9.93 6.23 -12.98
C THR A 195 -10.74 5.74 -11.79
N VAL A 196 -10.60 6.43 -10.65
CA VAL A 196 -11.20 6.05 -9.38
C VAL A 196 -12.17 7.14 -8.91
N ALA A 197 -13.44 6.79 -8.71
CA ALA A 197 -14.38 7.65 -7.98
C ALA A 197 -14.32 7.31 -6.48
N VAL A 198 -14.35 8.35 -5.63
CA VAL A 198 -14.46 8.20 -4.17
C VAL A 198 -15.66 8.98 -3.67
N LEU A 199 -16.75 8.27 -3.34
CA LEU A 199 -17.92 8.86 -2.71
C LEU A 199 -17.68 9.01 -1.21
N GLY A 200 -17.65 10.26 -0.75
CA GLY A 200 -17.39 10.58 0.65
C GLY A 200 -15.90 10.60 1.00
N PRO A 201 -15.17 11.67 0.63
CA PRO A 201 -13.80 11.91 1.08
C PRO A 201 -13.76 12.35 2.56
N GLY A 202 -14.24 11.46 3.44
CA GLY A 202 -14.11 11.54 4.90
C GLY A 202 -12.74 11.05 5.36
N GLY A 203 -12.62 10.52 6.59
CA GLY A 203 -11.35 9.95 7.06
C GLY A 203 -10.84 8.85 6.13
N VAL A 204 -11.60 7.75 6.02
CA VAL A 204 -11.28 6.61 5.14
C VAL A 204 -11.19 7.03 3.67
N GLY A 205 -12.27 7.60 3.11
CA GLY A 205 -12.31 7.94 1.69
C GLY A 205 -11.25 8.96 1.29
N GLY A 206 -10.99 9.97 2.13
CA GLY A 206 -9.96 10.96 1.87
C GLY A 206 -8.54 10.38 1.91
N LEU A 207 -8.26 9.48 2.88
CA LEU A 207 -6.98 8.76 2.93
C LEU A 207 -6.76 7.94 1.65
N LEU A 208 -7.74 7.12 1.26
CA LEU A 208 -7.63 6.27 0.07
C LEU A 208 -7.52 7.09 -1.22
N ALA A 209 -8.30 8.17 -1.34
CA ALA A 209 -8.21 9.09 -2.47
C ALA A 209 -6.80 9.69 -2.61
N ALA A 210 -6.20 10.13 -1.49
CA ALA A 210 -4.86 10.69 -1.49
C ALA A 210 -3.78 9.65 -1.80
N LEU A 211 -3.89 8.44 -1.26
CA LEU A 211 -2.95 7.34 -1.52
C LEU A 211 -2.98 6.90 -3.00
N LEU A 212 -4.18 6.70 -3.56
CA LEU A 212 -4.36 6.31 -4.96
C LEU A 212 -3.90 7.41 -5.93
N SER A 213 -4.17 8.68 -5.61
CA SER A 213 -3.64 9.80 -6.40
C SER A 213 -2.11 9.86 -6.35
N ARG A 214 -1.51 9.68 -5.17
CA ARG A 214 -0.04 9.63 -5.00
C ARG A 214 0.60 8.46 -5.74
N ALA A 215 -0.12 7.35 -5.91
CA ALA A 215 0.30 6.20 -6.72
C ALA A 215 0.18 6.44 -8.23
N GLY A 216 -0.35 7.59 -8.65
CA GLY A 216 -0.43 8.01 -10.06
C GLY A 216 -1.77 7.73 -10.74
N HIS A 217 -2.82 7.38 -9.98
CA HIS A 217 -4.16 7.16 -10.52
C HIS A 217 -4.97 8.46 -10.63
N ARG A 218 -5.92 8.49 -11.56
CA ARG A 218 -6.85 9.61 -11.70
C ARG A 218 -7.95 9.44 -10.66
N VAL A 219 -8.05 10.35 -9.69
CA VAL A 219 -8.99 10.24 -8.58
C VAL A 219 -10.01 11.38 -8.62
N ILE A 220 -11.30 11.02 -8.62
CA ILE A 220 -12.45 11.92 -8.62
C ILE A 220 -13.20 11.78 -7.28
N CYS A 221 -13.06 12.76 -6.40
CA CYS A 221 -13.78 12.80 -5.14
C CYS A 221 -15.20 13.35 -5.33
N VAL A 222 -16.22 12.58 -4.96
CA VAL A 222 -17.62 12.98 -5.03
C VAL A 222 -18.12 13.36 -3.63
N ALA A 223 -18.49 14.62 -3.44
CA ALA A 223 -18.84 15.18 -2.13
C ALA A 223 -19.87 16.33 -2.23
N GLY A 224 -20.25 16.94 -1.10
CA GLY A 224 -21.05 18.18 -1.12
C GLY A 224 -20.22 19.42 -1.49
N ASP A 225 -20.88 20.48 -1.94
CA ASP A 225 -20.28 21.70 -2.50
C ASP A 225 -19.09 22.27 -1.72
N ALA A 226 -19.24 22.37 -0.40
CA ALA A 226 -18.21 22.93 0.47
C ALA A 226 -16.92 22.10 0.45
N THR A 227 -17.04 20.77 0.46
CA THR A 227 -15.87 19.88 0.39
C THR A 227 -15.28 19.90 -1.02
N THR A 228 -16.12 19.82 -2.05
CA THR A 228 -15.68 19.85 -3.46
C THR A 228 -14.87 21.10 -3.79
N ARG A 229 -15.28 22.28 -3.30
CA ARG A 229 -14.54 23.53 -3.50
C ARG A 229 -13.13 23.47 -2.91
N VAL A 230 -13.00 23.00 -1.68
CA VAL A 230 -11.70 22.88 -1.00
C VAL A 230 -10.80 21.88 -1.72
N LEU A 231 -11.34 20.71 -2.08
CA LEU A 231 -10.54 19.67 -2.76
C LEU A 231 -10.03 20.13 -4.13
N ARG A 232 -10.81 20.90 -4.89
CA ARG A 232 -10.37 21.49 -6.17
C ARG A 232 -9.23 22.50 -6.02
N GLN A 233 -9.18 23.22 -4.90
CA GLN A 233 -8.21 24.29 -4.66
C GLN A 233 -6.93 23.76 -3.99
N ASP A 234 -7.10 22.96 -2.93
CA ASP A 234 -6.03 22.60 -2.00
C ASP A 234 -5.65 21.11 -2.05
N GLY A 235 -6.44 20.28 -2.75
CA GLY A 235 -6.29 18.83 -2.75
C GLY A 235 -6.61 18.18 -1.40
N ILE A 236 -5.94 17.07 -1.10
CA ILE A 236 -6.05 16.35 0.18
C ILE A 236 -4.69 16.36 0.88
N ARG A 237 -4.63 16.99 2.04
CA ARG A 237 -3.50 16.93 2.95
C ARG A 237 -3.66 15.74 3.89
N VAL A 238 -2.63 14.90 3.95
CA VAL A 238 -2.56 13.73 4.83
C VAL A 238 -1.43 13.93 5.82
N ARG A 239 -1.72 13.71 7.10
CA ARG A 239 -0.75 13.53 8.18
C ARG A 239 -0.73 12.07 8.59
N SER A 240 0.43 11.44 8.55
CA SER A 240 0.52 10.00 8.77
C SER A 240 1.89 9.58 9.27
N GLY A 241 1.91 8.82 10.37
CA GLY A 241 3.12 8.11 10.82
C GLY A 241 3.58 7.04 9.83
N GLN A 242 2.65 6.32 9.18
CA GLN A 242 2.97 5.26 8.21
C GLN A 242 3.47 5.79 6.85
N PHE A 243 2.81 6.82 6.30
CA PHE A 243 3.02 7.28 4.93
C PHE A 243 3.79 8.60 4.80
N GLY A 244 4.19 9.19 5.92
CA GLY A 244 4.67 10.56 6.00
C GLY A 244 3.56 11.59 5.75
N ASP A 245 3.91 12.85 5.94
CA ASP A 245 3.02 13.98 5.65
C ASP A 245 3.12 14.36 4.16
N PHE A 246 1.99 14.48 3.49
CA PHE A 246 1.95 14.85 2.07
C PHE A 246 0.64 15.55 1.70
N THR A 247 0.60 16.10 0.49
CA THR A 247 -0.63 16.64 -0.12
C THR A 247 -0.77 16.03 -1.50
N ALA A 248 -1.96 15.51 -1.80
CA ALA A 248 -2.30 14.87 -3.07
C ALA A 248 -3.32 15.72 -3.83
N THR A 249 -3.08 15.92 -5.13
CA THR A 249 -4.01 16.59 -6.02
C THR A 249 -5.08 15.60 -6.45
N VAL A 250 -6.36 16.00 -6.38
CA VAL A 250 -7.49 15.17 -6.81
C VAL A 250 -8.46 16.01 -7.63
N GLU A 251 -9.19 15.36 -8.52
CA GLU A 251 -10.42 15.94 -9.06
C GLU A 251 -11.50 15.86 -7.99
N ALA A 252 -12.46 16.77 -8.02
CA ALA A 252 -13.64 16.69 -7.18
C ALA A 252 -14.87 17.23 -7.89
N ASP A 253 -16.01 16.61 -7.63
CA ASP A 253 -17.31 17.09 -8.09
C ASP A 253 -18.42 16.78 -7.08
N THR A 254 -19.62 17.28 -7.35
CA THR A 254 -20.83 17.03 -6.57
C THR A 254 -21.55 15.76 -7.02
N GLU A 255 -21.29 15.31 -8.24
CA GLU A 255 -21.92 14.15 -8.88
C GLU A 255 -20.90 13.51 -9.84
N LEU A 256 -20.88 12.18 -9.91
CA LEU A 256 -20.09 11.46 -10.90
C LEU A 256 -20.80 11.48 -12.26
N ARG A 257 -20.10 11.88 -13.31
CA ARG A 257 -20.67 12.06 -14.66
C ARG A 257 -20.02 11.19 -15.74
N GLU A 258 -18.99 10.43 -15.38
CA GLU A 258 -18.22 9.61 -16.31
C GLU A 258 -17.94 8.22 -15.73
N PRO A 259 -17.72 7.21 -16.59
CA PRO A 259 -17.30 5.87 -16.17
C PRO A 259 -15.97 5.87 -15.44
N VAL A 260 -15.85 4.95 -14.49
CA VAL A 260 -14.64 4.77 -13.67
C VAL A 260 -14.32 3.28 -13.59
N ASP A 261 -13.05 2.95 -13.41
CA ASP A 261 -12.60 1.57 -13.24
C ASP A 261 -12.92 1.06 -11.81
N LEU A 262 -12.93 1.98 -10.83
CA LEU A 262 -13.21 1.71 -9.42
C LEU A 262 -14.08 2.83 -8.82
N CYS A 263 -15.10 2.45 -8.05
CA CYS A 263 -15.91 3.36 -7.25
C CYS A 263 -15.87 2.94 -5.77
N LEU A 264 -15.16 3.72 -4.95
CA LEU A 264 -15.11 3.53 -3.50
C LEU A 264 -16.29 4.26 -2.83
N ILE A 265 -17.09 3.55 -2.04
CA ILE A 265 -18.16 4.13 -1.24
C ILE A 265 -17.73 4.17 0.22
N ALA A 266 -17.35 5.35 0.69
CA ALA A 266 -16.73 5.58 2.00
C ALA A 266 -17.49 6.64 2.84
N VAL A 267 -18.77 6.85 2.55
CA VAL A 267 -19.67 7.65 3.40
C VAL A 267 -20.04 6.89 4.66
N LYS A 268 -20.51 7.62 5.68
CA LYS A 268 -21.17 6.99 6.82
C LYS A 268 -22.51 6.40 6.41
N HIS A 269 -22.93 5.33 7.08
CA HIS A 269 -24.19 4.66 6.78
C HIS A 269 -25.39 5.62 6.86
N THR A 270 -25.38 6.55 7.82
CA THR A 270 -26.44 7.57 7.98
C THR A 270 -26.61 8.50 6.78
N ALA A 271 -25.61 8.59 5.90
CA ALA A 271 -25.66 9.39 4.69
C ALA A 271 -25.66 8.54 3.41
N LEU A 272 -25.71 7.20 3.49
CA LEU A 272 -25.55 6.32 2.34
C LEU A 272 -26.59 6.60 1.26
N GLU A 273 -27.87 6.60 1.61
CA GLU A 273 -28.96 6.77 0.65
C GLU A 273 -28.86 8.10 -0.12
N SER A 274 -28.76 9.22 0.59
CA SER A 274 -28.62 10.54 -0.04
C SER A 274 -27.28 10.72 -0.77
N ALA A 275 -26.21 10.05 -0.35
CA ALA A 275 -24.94 10.09 -1.05
C ALA A 275 -24.99 9.33 -2.38
N LEU A 276 -25.74 8.23 -2.45
CA LEU A 276 -25.89 7.43 -3.66
C LEU A 276 -26.59 8.19 -4.80
N GLU A 277 -27.37 9.23 -4.51
CA GLU A 277 -27.93 10.13 -5.54
C GLU A 277 -26.83 10.79 -6.39
N ARG A 278 -25.63 10.97 -5.83
CA ARG A 278 -24.47 11.56 -6.52
C ARG A 278 -23.75 10.58 -7.45
N ILE A 279 -24.13 9.30 -7.42
CA ILE A 279 -23.63 8.27 -8.32
C ILE A 279 -24.83 7.59 -8.98
N PRO A 280 -25.26 8.09 -10.14
CA PRO A 280 -26.33 7.43 -10.88
C PRO A 280 -25.92 5.98 -11.25
N PRO A 281 -26.83 4.98 -11.18
CA PRO A 281 -26.50 3.56 -11.30
C PRO A 281 -25.75 3.13 -12.57
N GLY A 282 -25.98 3.83 -13.69
CA GLY A 282 -25.34 3.55 -14.97
C GLY A 282 -23.96 4.19 -15.13
N VAL A 283 -23.61 5.17 -14.31
CA VAL A 283 -22.40 5.97 -14.51
C VAL A 283 -21.12 5.17 -14.27
N PRO A 284 -20.97 4.34 -13.22
CA PRO A 284 -19.76 3.55 -13.04
C PRO A 284 -19.42 2.59 -14.20
N GLY A 285 -20.36 2.34 -15.13
CA GLY A 285 -20.15 1.42 -16.25
C GLY A 285 -19.86 0.00 -15.75
N GLU A 286 -18.80 -0.60 -16.28
CA GLU A 286 -18.29 -1.92 -15.89
C GLU A 286 -17.34 -1.88 -14.67
N GLY A 287 -17.15 -0.70 -14.06
CA GLY A 287 -16.25 -0.52 -12.92
C GLY A 287 -16.70 -1.28 -11.67
N VAL A 288 -15.73 -1.61 -10.81
CA VAL A 288 -15.99 -2.29 -9.54
C VAL A 288 -16.47 -1.27 -8.50
N VAL A 289 -17.56 -1.57 -7.80
CA VAL A 289 -18.09 -0.77 -6.69
C VAL A 289 -17.68 -1.42 -5.36
N VAL A 290 -16.89 -0.72 -4.56
CA VAL A 290 -16.39 -1.22 -3.28
C VAL A 290 -16.94 -0.37 -2.14
N PRO A 291 -17.95 -0.87 -1.41
CA PRO A 291 -18.31 -0.27 -0.15
C PRO A 291 -17.31 -0.57 0.94
N LEU A 292 -17.00 0.45 1.75
CA LEU A 292 -16.09 0.38 2.90
C LEU A 292 -16.79 0.79 4.21
N LEU A 293 -18.13 0.75 4.23
CA LEU A 293 -18.95 1.19 5.36
C LEU A 293 -18.86 0.20 6.54
N ASN A 294 -19.20 0.68 7.73
CA ASN A 294 -19.49 -0.21 8.86
C ASN A 294 -20.88 -0.86 8.70
N GLY A 295 -21.07 -1.98 9.39
CA GLY A 295 -22.29 -2.79 9.29
C GLY A 295 -22.21 -3.87 8.21
N ILE A 296 -23.32 -4.60 8.02
CA ILE A 296 -23.36 -5.80 7.18
C ILE A 296 -24.46 -5.79 6.10
N GLU A 297 -25.36 -4.81 6.14
CA GLU A 297 -26.56 -4.79 5.27
C GLU A 297 -26.34 -3.96 3.99
N HIS A 298 -25.39 -3.03 4.01
CA HIS A 298 -25.09 -2.14 2.88
C HIS A 298 -24.68 -2.87 1.57
N PRO A 299 -24.05 -4.06 1.56
CA PRO A 299 -23.75 -4.77 0.32
C PRO A 299 -25.01 -5.11 -0.48
N ALA A 300 -26.08 -5.57 0.19
CA ALA A 300 -27.32 -5.96 -0.47
C ALA A 300 -27.97 -4.76 -1.18
N VAL A 301 -28.04 -3.61 -0.49
CA VAL A 301 -28.55 -2.34 -1.05
C VAL A 301 -27.77 -1.92 -2.29
N LEU A 302 -26.44 -2.05 -2.26
CA LEU A 302 -25.59 -1.68 -3.37
C LEU A 302 -25.68 -2.65 -4.55
N ARG A 303 -25.90 -3.95 -4.29
CA ARG A 303 -26.13 -4.94 -5.34
C ARG A 303 -27.47 -4.74 -6.03
N GLU A 304 -28.50 -4.32 -5.31
CA GLU A 304 -29.78 -3.96 -5.92
C GLU A 304 -29.62 -2.76 -6.86
N ARG A 305 -28.83 -1.76 -6.45
CA ARG A 305 -28.60 -0.54 -7.22
C ARG A 305 -27.64 -0.73 -8.41
N TYR A 306 -26.50 -1.37 -8.18
CA TYR A 306 -25.41 -1.50 -9.14
C TYR A 306 -25.24 -2.93 -9.68
N GLY A 307 -26.08 -3.89 -9.33
CA GLY A 307 -25.94 -5.27 -9.79
C GLY A 307 -24.87 -6.06 -9.02
N ALA A 308 -25.15 -7.35 -8.80
CA ALA A 308 -24.34 -8.23 -7.97
C ALA A 308 -22.88 -8.37 -8.45
N GLU A 309 -22.68 -8.47 -9.77
CA GLU A 309 -21.37 -8.70 -10.39
C GLU A 309 -20.38 -7.53 -10.22
N ARG A 310 -20.89 -6.33 -9.98
CA ARG A 310 -20.07 -5.10 -9.86
C ARG A 310 -19.68 -4.80 -8.42
N VAL A 311 -20.44 -5.27 -7.44
CA VAL A 311 -20.20 -4.95 -6.03
C VAL A 311 -19.22 -5.94 -5.41
N ALA A 312 -18.13 -5.42 -4.84
CA ALA A 312 -17.13 -6.17 -4.10
C ALA A 312 -16.99 -5.58 -2.70
N PRO A 313 -17.68 -6.12 -1.67
CA PRO A 313 -17.64 -5.53 -0.34
C PRO A 313 -16.24 -5.53 0.27
N GLY A 314 -15.84 -4.39 0.79
CA GLY A 314 -14.52 -4.17 1.37
C GLY A 314 -14.58 -3.96 2.89
N ILE A 315 -13.79 -4.72 3.61
CA ILE A 315 -13.65 -4.64 5.06
C ILE A 315 -12.36 -3.89 5.37
N ILE A 316 -12.49 -2.60 5.66
CA ILE A 316 -11.33 -1.76 6.02
C ILE A 316 -11.03 -1.78 7.52
N ARG A 317 -9.75 -1.90 7.87
CA ARG A 317 -9.17 -1.66 9.20
C ARG A 317 -8.18 -0.50 9.12
N VAL A 318 -8.56 0.64 9.70
CA VAL A 318 -7.75 1.85 9.75
C VAL A 318 -8.30 2.80 10.83
N GLU A 319 -7.42 3.59 11.45
CA GLU A 319 -7.78 4.77 12.21
C GLU A 319 -7.48 6.01 11.38
N SER A 320 -8.50 6.57 10.73
CA SER A 320 -8.38 7.78 9.93
C SER A 320 -9.53 8.74 10.20
N THR A 321 -9.21 10.00 10.43
CA THR A 321 -10.18 11.05 10.76
C THR A 321 -9.99 12.23 9.84
N ARG A 322 -11.10 12.77 9.33
CA ARG A 322 -11.11 14.06 8.65
C ARG A 322 -11.25 15.17 9.68
N THR A 323 -10.20 15.96 9.87
CA THR A 323 -10.17 17.07 10.85
C THR A 323 -10.71 18.38 10.27
N ALA A 324 -10.60 18.56 8.94
CA ALA A 324 -11.21 19.64 8.17
C ALA A 324 -11.46 19.15 6.72
N PRO A 325 -12.28 19.82 5.90
CA PRO A 325 -12.35 19.52 4.47
C PRO A 325 -10.95 19.43 3.85
N GLY A 326 -10.65 18.34 3.14
CA GLY A 326 -9.33 18.10 2.56
C GLY A 326 -8.19 17.82 3.55
N THR A 327 -8.43 17.70 4.86
CA THR A 327 -7.37 17.39 5.85
C THR A 327 -7.67 16.09 6.58
N ILE A 328 -6.75 15.13 6.45
CA ILE A 328 -6.84 13.77 6.98
C ILE A 328 -5.73 13.54 8.00
N GLU A 329 -6.12 13.06 9.17
CA GLU A 329 -5.22 12.56 10.22
C GLU A 329 -5.31 11.03 10.23
N HIS A 330 -4.21 10.36 9.92
CA HIS A 330 -4.09 8.91 9.91
C HIS A 330 -3.29 8.44 11.13
N GLY A 331 -3.99 7.87 12.11
CA GLY A 331 -3.46 7.53 13.43
C GLY A 331 -2.93 6.10 13.56
N SER A 332 -3.45 5.16 12.77
CA SER A 332 -3.02 3.76 12.83
C SER A 332 -1.67 3.55 12.13
N PRO A 333 -0.81 2.65 12.62
CA PRO A 333 0.42 2.24 11.91
C PRO A 333 0.15 1.22 10.79
N PHE A 334 -1.10 1.05 10.39
CA PHE A 334 -1.56 0.11 9.39
C PHE A 334 -2.72 0.72 8.59
N THR A 335 -2.89 0.25 7.36
CA THR A 335 -4.08 0.47 6.54
C THR A 335 -4.34 -0.82 5.79
N GLU A 336 -5.43 -1.51 6.14
CA GLU A 336 -5.71 -2.85 5.61
C GLU A 336 -7.13 -2.93 5.04
N ILE A 337 -7.29 -3.61 3.90
CA ILE A 337 -8.58 -3.91 3.28
C ILE A 337 -8.68 -5.41 2.98
N GLU A 338 -9.81 -6.01 3.34
CA GLU A 338 -10.20 -7.32 2.79
C GLU A 338 -11.29 -7.11 1.76
N LEU A 339 -11.06 -7.53 0.53
CA LEU A 339 -12.07 -7.50 -0.53
C LEU A 339 -12.75 -8.86 -0.60
N SER A 340 -14.08 -8.88 -0.56
CA SER A 340 -14.83 -10.13 -0.67
C SER A 340 -15.29 -10.40 -2.10
N GLY A 341 -15.03 -11.62 -2.59
CA GLY A 341 -15.43 -12.08 -3.92
C GLY A 341 -14.37 -12.96 -4.60
N ALA A 342 -14.59 -13.25 -5.89
CA ALA A 342 -13.69 -14.11 -6.66
C ALA A 342 -12.28 -13.52 -6.80
N HIS A 343 -11.26 -14.29 -6.42
CA HIS A 343 -9.85 -13.87 -6.44
C HIS A 343 -9.39 -13.41 -7.81
N GLU A 344 -9.71 -14.14 -8.88
CA GLU A 344 -9.30 -13.79 -10.25
C GLU A 344 -9.83 -12.41 -10.69
N ARG A 345 -11.07 -12.07 -10.28
CA ARG A 345 -11.70 -10.79 -10.59
C ARG A 345 -11.10 -9.64 -9.78
N LEU A 346 -10.76 -9.90 -8.51
CA LEU A 346 -10.35 -8.87 -7.56
C LEU A 346 -8.83 -8.71 -7.44
N ALA A 347 -8.04 -9.64 -7.98
CA ALA A 347 -6.58 -9.56 -7.95
C ALA A 347 -6.01 -8.26 -8.55
N PRO A 348 -6.49 -7.73 -9.69
CA PRO A 348 -6.02 -6.44 -10.21
C PRO A 348 -6.32 -5.26 -9.27
N LEU A 349 -7.47 -5.28 -8.60
CA LEU A 349 -7.86 -4.26 -7.64
C LEU A 349 -7.06 -4.39 -6.33
N ALA A 350 -6.78 -5.62 -5.87
CA ALA A 350 -5.94 -5.84 -4.72
C ALA A 350 -4.51 -5.33 -4.97
N ALA A 351 -3.95 -5.60 -6.15
CA ALA A 351 -2.66 -5.08 -6.57
C ALA A 351 -2.65 -3.55 -6.63
N LEU A 352 -3.69 -2.93 -7.20
CA LEU A 352 -3.86 -1.46 -7.22
C LEU A 352 -3.77 -0.84 -5.81
N LEU A 353 -4.44 -1.44 -4.83
CA LEU A 353 -4.46 -0.96 -3.46
C LEU A 353 -3.12 -1.20 -2.76
N GLU A 354 -2.49 -2.36 -2.98
CA GLU A 354 -1.15 -2.68 -2.46
C GLU A 354 -0.08 -1.72 -3.01
N ASP A 355 -0.11 -1.40 -4.31
CA ASP A 355 0.78 -0.43 -4.95
C ASP A 355 0.62 0.98 -4.36
N ALA A 356 -0.59 1.32 -3.89
CA ALA A 356 -0.87 2.56 -3.16
C ALA A 356 -0.46 2.50 -1.67
N GLY A 357 0.08 1.37 -1.20
CA GLY A 357 0.53 1.14 0.17
C GLY A 357 -0.56 0.65 1.13
N VAL A 358 -1.69 0.17 0.61
CA VAL A 358 -2.80 -0.39 1.38
C VAL A 358 -2.72 -1.92 1.35
N ARG A 359 -2.42 -2.52 2.50
CA ARG A 359 -2.36 -3.99 2.62
C ARG A 359 -3.71 -4.57 2.26
N THR A 360 -3.79 -5.36 1.20
CA THR A 360 -5.05 -5.83 0.63
C THR A 360 -5.03 -7.33 0.42
N ARG A 361 -6.09 -8.00 0.91
CA ARG A 361 -6.29 -9.43 0.66
C ARG A 361 -7.67 -9.67 0.08
N VAL A 362 -7.79 -10.66 -0.79
CA VAL A 362 -9.09 -11.14 -1.27
C VAL A 362 -9.53 -12.32 -0.40
N VAL A 363 -10.78 -12.29 0.03
CA VAL A 363 -11.42 -13.34 0.82
C VAL A 363 -12.66 -13.84 0.09
N GLU A 364 -12.92 -15.14 0.17
CA GLU A 364 -14.06 -15.75 -0.54
C GLU A 364 -15.37 -15.57 0.24
N ASP A 365 -15.32 -15.71 1.57
CA ASP A 365 -16.50 -15.64 2.43
C ASP A 365 -16.76 -14.21 2.94
N GLU A 366 -17.62 -13.50 2.22
CA GLU A 366 -18.11 -12.17 2.60
C GLU A 366 -18.79 -12.16 3.96
N THR A 367 -19.63 -13.17 4.24
CA THR A 367 -20.43 -13.21 5.46
C THR A 367 -19.50 -13.33 6.66
N ALA A 368 -18.52 -14.24 6.58
CA ALA A 368 -17.48 -14.38 7.60
C ALA A 368 -16.66 -13.10 7.79
N ALA A 369 -16.25 -12.43 6.69
CA ALA A 369 -15.43 -11.23 6.78
C ALA A 369 -16.18 -10.04 7.42
N LEU A 370 -17.43 -9.80 6.99
CA LEU A 370 -18.28 -8.74 7.53
C LEU A 370 -18.61 -8.98 9.00
N TRP A 371 -18.98 -10.21 9.37
CA TRP A 371 -19.29 -10.56 10.75
C TRP A 371 -18.06 -10.57 11.66
N ALA A 372 -16.89 -10.99 11.20
CA ALA A 372 -15.66 -10.91 11.98
C ALA A 372 -15.36 -9.46 12.40
N LYS A 373 -15.63 -8.48 11.53
CA LYS A 373 -15.53 -7.05 11.88
C LYS A 373 -16.68 -6.60 12.77
N LEU A 374 -17.94 -6.93 12.43
CA LEU A 374 -19.09 -6.44 13.18
C LEU A 374 -19.15 -7.01 14.60
N ALA A 375 -18.89 -8.30 14.80
CA ALA A 375 -18.93 -8.95 16.10
C ALA A 375 -17.90 -8.38 17.09
N PHE A 376 -16.79 -7.83 16.59
CA PHE A 376 -15.83 -7.06 17.39
C PHE A 376 -16.21 -5.56 17.49
N LEU A 377 -16.74 -4.97 16.43
CA LEU A 377 -17.07 -3.54 16.43
C LEU A 377 -18.28 -3.22 17.30
N ALA A 378 -19.33 -4.03 17.27
CA ALA A 378 -20.59 -3.74 17.95
C ALA A 378 -20.44 -3.65 19.48
N PRO A 379 -19.81 -4.61 20.18
CA PRO A 379 -19.62 -4.48 21.62
C PRO A 379 -18.72 -3.30 21.99
N PHE A 380 -17.64 -3.09 21.21
CA PHE A 380 -16.74 -1.96 21.40
C PHE A 380 -17.49 -0.62 21.28
N ALA A 381 -18.22 -0.43 20.18
CA ALA A 381 -18.89 0.80 19.86
C ALA A 381 -20.03 1.09 20.85
N LEU A 382 -20.91 0.12 21.12
CA LEU A 382 -22.06 0.30 22.00
C LEU A 382 -21.63 0.67 23.42
N LEU A 383 -20.71 -0.09 24.03
CA LEU A 383 -20.30 0.13 25.42
C LEU A 383 -19.51 1.43 25.59
N THR A 384 -18.53 1.70 24.71
CA THR A 384 -17.71 2.91 24.84
C THR A 384 -18.50 4.18 24.60
N THR A 385 -19.45 4.15 23.66
CA THR A 385 -20.35 5.27 23.40
C THR A 385 -21.32 5.47 24.55
N ARG A 386 -21.94 4.39 25.06
CA ARG A 386 -22.94 4.45 26.12
C ARG A 386 -22.39 5.04 27.41
N TYR A 387 -21.18 4.68 27.78
CA TYR A 387 -20.57 5.11 29.03
C TYR A 387 -19.66 6.34 28.86
N GLY A 388 -19.33 6.73 27.63
CA GLY A 388 -18.33 7.78 27.38
C GLY A 388 -16.95 7.37 27.89
N ARG A 389 -16.63 6.08 27.85
CA ARG A 389 -15.43 5.47 28.44
C ARG A 389 -14.57 4.82 27.37
N THR A 390 -13.27 4.77 27.64
CA THR A 390 -12.31 4.03 26.81
C THR A 390 -12.53 2.52 26.93
N ILE A 391 -11.98 1.73 25.99
CA ILE A 391 -12.11 0.27 26.08
C ILE A 391 -11.41 -0.31 27.31
N GLY A 392 -10.33 0.35 27.79
CA GLY A 392 -9.64 -0.03 29.01
C GLY A 392 -10.55 0.06 30.23
N GLU A 393 -11.28 1.16 30.37
CA GLU A 393 -12.26 1.36 31.45
C GLU A 393 -13.45 0.40 31.31
N VAL A 394 -13.97 0.19 30.10
CA VAL A 394 -15.08 -0.76 29.85
C VAL A 394 -14.69 -2.18 30.25
N ARG A 395 -13.52 -2.68 29.83
CA ARG A 395 -13.11 -4.05 30.12
C ARG A 395 -12.76 -4.29 31.59
N THR A 396 -12.51 -3.24 32.38
CA THR A 396 -12.24 -3.35 33.82
C THR A 396 -13.47 -3.11 34.68
N GLU A 397 -14.24 -2.04 34.41
CA GLU A 397 -15.37 -1.59 35.24
C GLU A 397 -16.70 -2.22 34.81
N ARG A 398 -16.80 -2.66 33.55
CA ARG A 398 -18.02 -3.21 32.93
C ARG A 398 -17.75 -4.59 32.31
N ARG A 399 -16.83 -5.37 32.90
CA ARG A 399 -16.36 -6.65 32.34
C ARG A 399 -17.49 -7.63 32.06
N GLU A 400 -18.42 -7.81 32.99
CA GLU A 400 -19.55 -8.73 32.83
C GLU A 400 -20.43 -8.36 31.64
N GLU A 401 -20.67 -7.06 31.44
CA GLU A 401 -21.46 -6.54 30.32
C GLU A 401 -20.73 -6.68 28.99
N LEU A 402 -19.40 -6.46 28.98
CA LEU A 402 -18.56 -6.72 27.81
C LEU A 402 -18.58 -8.20 27.42
N VAL A 403 -18.41 -9.10 28.38
CA VAL A 403 -18.44 -10.55 28.14
C VAL A 403 -19.79 -10.97 27.55
N ALA A 404 -20.90 -10.60 28.20
CA ALA A 404 -22.22 -10.95 27.73
C ALA A 404 -22.50 -10.41 26.31
N LEU A 405 -22.13 -9.18 26.02
CA LEU A 405 -22.36 -8.59 24.70
C LEU A 405 -21.49 -9.22 23.60
N VAL A 406 -20.26 -9.63 23.92
CA VAL A 406 -19.39 -10.37 22.99
C VAL A 406 -19.94 -11.76 22.72
N GLU A 407 -20.46 -12.45 23.74
CA GLU A 407 -21.11 -13.75 23.60
C GLU A 407 -22.40 -13.64 22.76
N GLU A 408 -23.23 -12.62 22.99
CA GLU A 408 -24.41 -12.32 22.17
C GLU A 408 -24.03 -12.08 20.71
N ALA A 409 -23.03 -11.22 20.46
CA ALA A 409 -22.56 -10.95 19.10
C ALA A 409 -22.02 -12.21 18.41
N ALA A 410 -21.29 -13.06 19.13
CA ALA A 410 -20.77 -14.32 18.60
C ALA A 410 -21.87 -15.35 18.31
N ALA A 411 -22.92 -15.40 19.15
CA ALA A 411 -24.07 -16.27 18.94
C ALA A 411 -24.84 -15.86 17.67
N VAL A 412 -25.09 -14.56 17.47
CA VAL A 412 -25.75 -14.06 16.26
C VAL A 412 -24.89 -14.32 15.02
N SER A 413 -23.60 -14.03 15.11
CA SER A 413 -22.62 -14.29 14.04
C SER A 413 -22.63 -15.77 13.60
N SER A 414 -22.65 -16.68 14.58
CA SER A 414 -22.71 -18.12 14.33
C SER A 414 -24.02 -18.54 13.65
N ALA A 415 -25.16 -17.96 14.08
CA ALA A 415 -26.46 -18.23 13.47
C ALA A 415 -26.55 -17.72 12.01
N CYS A 416 -25.79 -16.69 11.66
CA CYS A 416 -25.63 -16.19 10.30
C CYS A 416 -24.63 -16.98 9.43
N GLY A 417 -24.08 -18.10 9.93
CA GLY A 417 -23.11 -18.92 9.20
C GLY A 417 -21.66 -18.44 9.27
N ALA A 418 -21.37 -17.46 10.11
CA ALA A 418 -20.04 -16.88 10.32
C ALA A 418 -19.60 -17.06 11.78
N PRO A 419 -19.26 -18.28 12.23
CA PRO A 419 -18.93 -18.51 13.63
C PRO A 419 -17.69 -17.71 14.06
N THR A 420 -17.85 -16.90 15.11
CA THR A 420 -16.75 -16.18 15.76
C THR A 420 -16.50 -16.72 17.15
N ASP A 421 -15.24 -16.81 17.55
CA ASP A 421 -14.85 -17.29 18.86
C ASP A 421 -14.86 -16.15 19.88
N ALA A 422 -15.86 -16.16 20.78
CA ALA A 422 -16.01 -15.16 21.84
C ALA A 422 -14.79 -15.08 22.76
N THR A 423 -14.13 -16.22 23.04
CA THR A 423 -12.93 -16.26 23.89
C THR A 423 -11.78 -15.53 23.21
N LYS A 424 -11.57 -15.76 21.90
CA LYS A 424 -10.56 -15.03 21.13
C LYS A 424 -10.89 -13.54 21.03
N ALA A 425 -12.16 -13.19 20.83
CA ALA A 425 -12.59 -11.80 20.79
C ALA A 425 -12.30 -11.09 22.12
N LEU A 426 -12.61 -11.71 23.26
CA LEU A 426 -12.29 -11.19 24.59
C LEU A 426 -10.79 -11.03 24.82
N ALA A 427 -9.96 -11.98 24.36
CA ALA A 427 -8.51 -11.84 24.42
C ALA A 427 -8.00 -10.65 23.60
N LEU A 428 -8.63 -10.35 22.45
CA LEU A 428 -8.33 -9.15 21.67
C LEU A 428 -8.70 -7.86 22.41
N TYR A 429 -9.86 -7.84 23.08
CA TYR A 429 -10.23 -6.70 23.95
C TYR A 429 -9.26 -6.50 25.10
N ASP A 430 -8.75 -7.58 25.70
CA ASP A 430 -7.81 -7.53 26.82
C ASP A 430 -6.42 -7.05 26.38
N ALA A 431 -6.02 -7.33 25.14
CA ALA A 431 -4.78 -6.85 24.56
C ALA A 431 -4.89 -5.43 23.93
N PHE A 432 -6.10 -4.94 23.67
CA PHE A 432 -6.31 -3.66 23.00
C PHE A 432 -5.72 -2.49 23.81
N PRO A 433 -5.20 -1.41 23.19
CA PRO A 433 -4.68 -0.28 23.94
C PRO A 433 -5.75 0.34 24.84
N ALA A 434 -5.43 0.53 26.13
CA ALA A 434 -6.42 0.90 27.14
C ALA A 434 -7.12 2.24 26.84
N GLY A 435 -6.40 3.22 26.28
CA GLY A 435 -6.92 4.54 25.92
C GLY A 435 -7.74 4.59 24.63
N SER A 436 -7.92 3.45 23.93
CA SER A 436 -8.62 3.44 22.64
C SER A 436 -10.11 3.74 22.80
N LYS A 437 -10.61 4.56 21.87
CA LYS A 437 -12.02 4.92 21.70
C LYS A 437 -12.56 4.38 20.38
N SER A 438 -13.85 4.06 20.33
CA SER A 438 -14.50 3.71 19.06
C SER A 438 -14.75 4.97 18.22
N SER A 439 -14.94 4.82 16.90
CA SER A 439 -15.33 5.94 16.03
C SER A 439 -16.68 6.52 16.43
N MET A 440 -17.63 5.66 16.79
CA MET A 440 -18.97 6.05 17.24
C MET A 440 -18.91 6.87 18.54
N GLN A 441 -18.05 6.51 19.49
CA GLN A 441 -17.83 7.30 20.70
C GLN A 441 -17.27 8.69 20.37
N ARG A 442 -16.27 8.78 19.49
CA ARG A 442 -15.72 10.09 19.05
C ARG A 442 -16.76 10.94 18.33
N ASP A 443 -17.70 10.32 17.63
CA ASP A 443 -18.82 11.03 17.03
C ASP A 443 -19.80 11.55 18.07
N ALA A 444 -20.12 10.76 19.10
CA ALA A 444 -20.95 11.21 20.22
C ALA A 444 -20.31 12.39 20.96
N GLU A 445 -19.02 12.31 21.28
CA GLU A 445 -18.24 13.40 21.92
C GLU A 445 -18.23 14.68 21.06
N ALA A 446 -18.31 14.54 19.74
CA ALA A 446 -18.34 15.66 18.80
C ALA A 446 -19.77 16.11 18.41
N GLY A 447 -20.82 15.53 19.02
CA GLY A 447 -22.21 15.84 18.71
C GLY A 447 -22.62 15.50 17.26
N ARG A 448 -21.98 14.49 16.65
CA ARG A 448 -22.25 14.06 15.27
C ARG A 448 -23.24 12.88 15.24
N PRO A 449 -23.98 12.69 14.14
CA PRO A 449 -24.84 11.52 13.96
C PRO A 449 -24.07 10.21 14.14
N LEU A 450 -24.65 9.29 14.92
CA LEU A 450 -24.08 7.98 15.23
C LEU A 450 -24.48 6.94 14.20
N GLU A 451 -23.58 5.97 13.94
CA GLU A 451 -23.87 4.80 13.10
C GLU A 451 -24.56 3.68 13.91
N LEU A 452 -25.44 4.05 14.85
CA LEU A 452 -26.05 3.14 15.81
C LEU A 452 -26.90 2.06 15.11
N ASP A 453 -27.69 2.45 14.11
CA ASP A 453 -28.50 1.51 13.34
C ASP A 453 -27.64 0.54 12.49
N ALA A 454 -26.58 1.03 11.86
CA ALA A 454 -25.71 0.21 11.00
C ALA A 454 -24.91 -0.83 11.78
N ILE A 455 -24.63 -0.56 13.06
CA ILE A 455 -23.81 -1.41 13.92
C ILE A 455 -24.72 -2.24 14.84
N GLY A 456 -25.41 -1.60 15.77
CA GLY A 456 -26.25 -2.29 16.74
C GLY A 456 -27.62 -2.65 16.18
N GLY A 457 -28.23 -1.80 15.34
CA GLY A 457 -29.49 -2.12 14.67
C GLY A 457 -29.37 -3.35 13.76
N ALA A 458 -28.28 -3.44 12.99
CA ALA A 458 -27.97 -4.60 12.16
C ALA A 458 -27.78 -5.88 13.00
N LEU A 459 -27.12 -5.81 14.16
CA LEU A 459 -27.00 -6.92 15.11
C LEU A 459 -28.39 -7.37 15.61
N LEU A 460 -29.25 -6.44 16.02
CA LEU A 460 -30.60 -6.75 16.51
C LEU A 460 -31.47 -7.38 15.43
N ARG A 461 -31.48 -6.82 14.21
CA ARG A 461 -32.23 -7.39 13.08
C ARG A 461 -31.75 -8.79 12.73
N ALA A 462 -30.44 -9.05 12.78
CA ALA A 462 -29.89 -10.39 12.57
C ALA A 462 -30.32 -11.36 13.69
N ALA A 463 -30.25 -10.92 14.95
CA ALA A 463 -30.69 -11.71 16.09
C ALA A 463 -32.17 -12.11 15.99
N GLU A 464 -33.04 -11.15 15.62
CA GLU A 464 -34.46 -11.38 15.41
C GLU A 464 -34.73 -12.40 14.28
N ARG A 465 -34.09 -12.24 13.12
CA ARG A 465 -34.23 -13.18 11.98
C ARG A 465 -33.88 -14.63 12.34
N HIS A 466 -32.94 -14.83 13.26
CA HIS A 466 -32.46 -16.14 13.66
C HIS A 466 -32.99 -16.61 15.03
N GLY A 467 -33.84 -15.84 15.69
CA GLY A 467 -34.38 -16.16 17.02
C GLY A 467 -33.31 -16.24 18.12
N VAL A 468 -32.21 -15.49 18.00
CA VAL A 468 -31.12 -15.47 19.00
C VAL A 468 -31.43 -14.40 20.06
N PRO A 469 -31.50 -14.75 21.35
CA PRO A 469 -31.74 -13.77 22.41
C PRO A 469 -30.49 -12.89 22.63
N VAL A 470 -30.68 -11.57 22.57
CA VAL A 470 -29.60 -10.57 22.76
C VAL A 470 -30.00 -9.45 23.75
N PRO A 471 -30.35 -9.79 25.00
CA PRO A 471 -30.88 -8.83 25.97
C PRO A 471 -29.96 -7.65 26.28
N VAL A 472 -28.63 -7.84 26.30
CA VAL A 472 -27.67 -6.76 26.56
C VAL A 472 -27.62 -5.80 25.38
N ALA A 473 -27.56 -6.32 24.14
CA ALA A 473 -27.62 -5.50 22.94
C ALA A 473 -28.91 -4.68 22.86
N VAL A 474 -30.08 -5.29 23.15
CA VAL A 474 -31.38 -4.60 23.16
C VAL A 474 -31.41 -3.45 24.17
N ARG A 475 -30.94 -3.70 25.40
CA ARG A 475 -30.86 -2.67 26.44
C ARG A 475 -29.98 -1.51 25.99
N LEU A 476 -28.75 -1.78 25.56
CA LEU A 476 -27.80 -0.75 25.15
C LEU A 476 -28.31 0.08 23.97
N MET A 477 -28.93 -0.57 22.98
CA MET A 477 -29.55 0.11 21.85
C MET A 477 -30.69 1.04 22.28
N THR A 478 -31.53 0.60 23.22
CA THR A 478 -32.63 1.40 23.77
C THR A 478 -32.09 2.63 24.51
N GLU A 479 -31.09 2.43 25.38
CA GLU A 479 -30.49 3.52 26.17
C GLU A 479 -29.76 4.54 25.28
N LEU A 480 -29.06 4.09 24.23
CA LEU A 480 -28.37 4.96 23.26
C LEU A 480 -29.30 5.68 22.30
N SER A 481 -30.52 5.17 22.07
CA SER A 481 -31.51 5.83 21.21
C SER A 481 -32.37 6.86 21.97
N ALA A 482 -32.37 6.79 23.30
CA ALA A 482 -33.17 7.66 24.17
C ALA A 482 -32.42 8.92 24.64
N GLY A 483 -31.10 8.95 24.51
CA GLY A 483 -30.24 10.11 24.81
C GLY A 483 -29.79 10.79 23.54
#